data_AF-A0A346C878-F1
#
_entry.id   AF-A0A346C878-F1
#
_cell.length_a   1.000
_cell.length_b   1.000
_cell.length_c   1.000
_cell.angle_alpha   90.00
_cell.angle_beta   90.00
_cell.angle_gamma   90.00
#
_symmetry.space_group_name_H-M   'P 1'
#
loop_
_entity.id
_entity.type
_entity.pdbx_description
1 polymer ?
#
loop_
_entity_poly.entity_id
_entity_poly.type
_entity_poly.pdbx_seq_one_letter_code
_entity_poly.pdbx_strand_id
1 'polypeptide(L)'
;MPKRTIWLAAGIVVLAGTGVTAVSVTGGSGDTGADDASRPAQAHTLALDGKDPKRRELPRTDTQLFSLVGVSWEDDADEFEGTAQIRTRGAESGTWTDWRDLDFGIRAPETEEGDASRVRGASEPLWVGPSDAVEARVVADGKETAVPDALRLDMIDPGDEKGGKGRGGSSNKGGNGKGNGKGEPSAEPGTGESASASVSATPSGGNAEPTTAPEQSAEPTPDPTAAPTTGQPATSDTPAPSEEPVQEPTAEPSVPTPSEEPTTSAPSTPNEQPTAPAPSADPTQEPTPEPTEDPATPAPSEKPASEPTVAPTAEPTTEPSAQPEPTGSTSPAVPATPAIVSRAEWGADESLVADPPSYLDKVDAVFVHHTAGTNAYDCAESPAVIRAILTYHVTTNGWNDIGYNFFVDKCGTVFEGRAGGVDKPVRGAHTYGFNGYSAGVSLLGDYENGGTPSTAAKQAIADLAAWKLNLDGVDPEAEVTLTAAGDTGVYETGEKATLHTISGHRDGYATLCPGQALYDALPAIRTAAGASPFTTR
;
A
#
# COMPACT_ATOMS: atom_id res chain seq x y z
N MET A 1 -45.29 61.13 -16.10
CA MET A 1 -45.59 59.70 -16.30
C MET A 1 -44.62 58.89 -15.43
N PRO A 2 -45.07 58.27 -14.34
CA PRO A 2 -44.19 57.53 -13.45
C PRO A 2 -44.03 56.07 -13.91
N LYS A 3 -42.79 55.57 -13.84
CA LYS A 3 -42.42 54.18 -14.11
C LYS A 3 -43.11 53.26 -13.09
N ARG A 4 -43.84 52.26 -13.58
CA ARG A 4 -44.40 51.16 -12.78
C ARG A 4 -43.38 50.03 -12.71
N THR A 5 -42.95 49.72 -11.50
CA THR A 5 -42.22 48.51 -11.15
C THR A 5 -43.20 47.33 -11.19
N ILE A 6 -42.87 46.27 -11.94
CA ILE A 6 -43.57 44.98 -11.88
C ILE A 6 -42.53 43.95 -11.43
N TRP A 7 -42.82 43.31 -10.31
CA TRP A 7 -42.12 42.13 -9.81
C TRP A 7 -42.53 40.91 -10.65
N LEU A 8 -41.55 40.13 -11.10
CA LEU A 8 -41.77 38.79 -11.66
C LEU A 8 -41.04 37.79 -10.77
N ALA A 9 -41.83 36.96 -10.09
CA ALA A 9 -41.38 35.80 -9.35
C ALA A 9 -40.85 34.74 -10.33
N ALA A 10 -39.61 34.28 -10.12
CA ALA A 10 -39.09 33.11 -10.80
C ALA A 10 -39.44 31.87 -9.96
N GLY A 11 -40.41 31.09 -10.42
CA GLY A 11 -40.61 29.71 -9.95
C GLY A 11 -39.65 28.80 -10.71
N ILE A 12 -38.73 28.15 -10.00
CA ILE A 12 -37.89 27.09 -10.56
C ILE A 12 -38.65 25.77 -10.39
N VAL A 13 -38.98 25.16 -11.53
CA VAL A 13 -39.39 23.75 -11.60
C VAL A 13 -38.11 22.95 -11.76
N VAL A 14 -37.77 22.14 -10.75
CA VAL A 14 -36.71 21.13 -10.82
C VAL A 14 -37.28 19.91 -11.54
N LEU A 15 -36.82 19.65 -12.75
CA LEU A 15 -37.00 18.36 -13.41
C LEU A 15 -35.72 17.55 -13.20
N ALA A 16 -35.84 16.50 -12.41
CA ALA A 16 -34.85 15.44 -12.29
C ALA A 16 -34.71 14.72 -13.65
N GLY A 17 -33.50 14.71 -14.20
CA GLY A 17 -33.16 13.99 -15.41
C GLY A 17 -31.72 13.50 -15.29
N THR A 18 -31.58 12.19 -15.14
CA THR A 18 -30.33 11.45 -15.22
C THR A 18 -29.65 11.71 -16.57
N GLY A 19 -28.45 12.28 -16.54
CA GLY A 19 -27.64 12.55 -17.73
C GLY A 19 -26.20 12.11 -17.50
N VAL A 20 -25.85 10.94 -18.02
CA VAL A 20 -24.45 10.52 -18.20
C VAL A 20 -23.83 11.47 -19.23
N THR A 21 -22.90 12.32 -18.82
CA THR A 21 -22.06 13.09 -19.77
C THR A 21 -20.98 12.18 -20.32
N ALA A 22 -21.26 11.52 -21.45
CA ALA A 22 -20.24 10.94 -22.30
C ALA A 22 -19.65 12.06 -23.18
N VAL A 23 -18.43 12.49 -22.88
CA VAL A 23 -17.66 13.34 -23.81
C VAL A 23 -16.98 12.41 -24.81
N SER A 24 -17.61 12.23 -25.97
CA SER A 24 -16.96 11.58 -27.11
C SER A 24 -15.98 12.57 -27.74
N VAL A 25 -14.69 12.42 -27.45
CA VAL A 25 -13.65 13.06 -28.26
C VAL A 25 -13.53 12.25 -29.55
N THR A 26 -14.08 12.77 -30.64
CA THR A 26 -13.79 12.27 -31.98
C THR A 26 -12.35 12.66 -32.33
N GLY A 27 -11.43 11.73 -32.13
CA GLY A 27 -10.04 11.86 -32.59
C GLY A 27 -10.01 12.02 -34.10
N GLY A 28 -9.73 13.24 -34.55
CA GLY A 28 -9.33 13.49 -35.94
C GLY A 28 -7.99 12.81 -36.19
N SER A 29 -7.88 12.05 -37.28
CA SER A 29 -6.61 11.50 -37.75
C SER A 29 -5.62 12.63 -38.03
N GLY A 30 -4.74 12.85 -37.05
CA GLY A 30 -3.48 13.56 -37.19
C GLY A 30 -2.41 12.61 -36.68
N ASP A 31 -1.65 12.03 -37.61
CA ASP A 31 -0.39 11.34 -37.33
C ASP A 31 0.60 12.38 -36.77
N THR A 32 0.69 12.44 -35.44
CA THR A 32 1.73 13.19 -34.71
C THR A 32 2.21 12.30 -33.57
N GLY A 33 3.52 12.07 -33.53
CA GLY A 33 4.19 11.04 -32.74
C GLY A 33 3.66 10.86 -31.31
N ALA A 34 3.48 9.60 -30.94
CA ALA A 34 3.15 9.19 -29.58
C ALA A 34 4.17 9.80 -28.60
N ASP A 35 3.68 10.70 -27.77
CA ASP A 35 4.45 11.36 -26.74
C ASP A 35 5.06 10.30 -25.80
N ASP A 36 6.38 10.37 -25.65
CA ASP A 36 7.24 9.67 -24.67
C ASP A 36 7.00 10.20 -23.24
N ALA A 37 5.72 10.40 -22.89
CA ALA A 37 5.28 10.93 -21.62
C ALA A 37 4.84 9.76 -20.73
N SER A 38 5.47 9.63 -19.57
CA SER A 38 4.99 8.78 -18.49
C SER A 38 3.55 9.11 -18.17
N ARG A 39 2.74 8.07 -17.99
CA ARG A 39 1.35 8.16 -17.58
C ARG A 39 1.31 8.31 -16.06
N PRO A 40 0.76 9.41 -15.54
CA PRO A 40 0.65 9.61 -14.10
C PRO A 40 -0.32 8.58 -13.50
N ALA A 41 -0.16 8.32 -12.20
CA ALA A 41 -1.13 7.55 -11.44
C ALA A 41 -2.48 8.28 -11.41
N GLN A 42 -3.59 7.53 -11.43
CA GLN A 42 -4.94 8.09 -11.52
C GLN A 42 -5.91 7.36 -10.60
N ALA A 43 -6.80 8.13 -9.98
CA ALA A 43 -7.91 7.60 -9.19
C ALA A 43 -9.19 7.54 -10.04
N HIS A 44 -9.91 6.43 -9.93
CA HIS A 44 -11.23 6.19 -10.51
C HIS A 44 -12.18 5.81 -9.38
N THR A 45 -13.36 6.42 -9.35
CA THR A 45 -14.31 6.21 -8.25
C THR A 45 -15.64 5.70 -8.77
N LEU A 46 -16.25 4.80 -8.01
CA LEU A 46 -17.60 4.29 -8.23
C LEU A 46 -18.42 4.44 -6.96
N ALA A 47 -19.59 5.08 -7.04
CA ALA A 47 -20.49 5.17 -5.90
C ALA A 47 -21.00 3.78 -5.51
N LEU A 48 -21.01 3.50 -4.21
CA LEU A 48 -21.64 2.31 -3.65
C LEU A 48 -23.07 2.66 -3.23
N ASP A 49 -23.97 2.63 -4.19
CA ASP A 49 -25.38 2.97 -3.99
C ASP A 49 -26.20 1.79 -3.47
N GLY A 50 -27.26 2.09 -2.70
CA GLY A 50 -28.14 1.05 -2.17
C GLY A 50 -29.32 1.64 -1.41
N LYS A 51 -30.41 0.86 -1.32
CA LYS A 51 -31.61 1.24 -0.55
C LYS A 51 -31.61 0.68 0.88
N ASP A 52 -30.83 -0.37 1.12
CA ASP A 52 -30.72 -1.00 2.44
C ASP A 52 -29.77 -0.16 3.31
N PRO A 53 -30.23 0.49 4.40
CA PRO A 53 -29.36 1.33 5.21
C PRO A 53 -28.12 0.59 5.73
N LYS A 54 -28.18 -0.73 5.95
CA LYS A 54 -27.07 -1.53 6.50
C LYS A 54 -26.15 -2.11 5.44
N ARG A 55 -26.44 -1.95 4.15
CA ARG A 55 -25.68 -2.62 3.09
C ARG A 55 -25.56 -1.77 1.84
N ARG A 56 -24.36 -1.76 1.26
CA ARG A 56 -24.10 -1.27 -0.10
C ARG A 56 -23.40 -2.35 -0.90
N GLU A 57 -23.72 -2.42 -2.18
CA GLU A 57 -23.16 -3.42 -3.09
C GLU A 57 -22.85 -2.79 -4.44
N LEU A 58 -21.74 -3.21 -5.01
CA LEU A 58 -21.42 -3.02 -6.41
C LEU A 58 -21.41 -4.42 -7.07
N PRO A 59 -22.38 -4.73 -7.94
CA PRO A 59 -22.33 -5.98 -8.70
C PRO A 59 -21.09 -5.99 -9.60
N ARG A 60 -20.76 -7.16 -10.18
CA ARG A 60 -19.64 -7.28 -11.11
C ARG A 60 -19.71 -6.21 -12.20
N THR A 61 -18.74 -5.31 -12.17
CA THR A 61 -18.70 -4.13 -13.01
C THR A 61 -17.35 -4.10 -13.72
N ASP A 62 -17.37 -4.03 -15.05
CA ASP A 62 -16.17 -3.77 -15.85
C ASP A 62 -15.70 -2.32 -15.64
N THR A 63 -14.39 -2.11 -15.58
CA THR A 63 -13.80 -0.81 -15.25
C THR A 63 -12.64 -0.47 -16.19
N GLN A 64 -12.11 0.75 -16.07
CA GLN A 64 -10.73 1.02 -16.50
C GLN A 64 -9.74 0.14 -15.72
N LEU A 65 -8.51 0.02 -16.23
CA LEU A 65 -7.45 -0.69 -15.52
C LEU A 65 -7.15 -0.02 -14.18
N PHE A 66 -6.92 -0.83 -13.17
CA PHE A 66 -6.46 -0.41 -11.86
C PHE A 66 -5.57 -1.50 -11.25
N SER A 67 -4.84 -1.18 -10.19
CA SER A 67 -4.03 -2.17 -9.45
C SER A 67 -4.11 -2.06 -7.94
N LEU A 68 -4.77 -1.02 -7.44
CA LEU A 68 -5.08 -0.83 -6.03
C LEU A 68 -6.55 -0.45 -5.88
N VAL A 69 -7.18 -0.93 -4.81
CA VAL A 69 -8.58 -0.63 -4.50
C VAL A 69 -8.75 -0.36 -3.00
N GLY A 70 -9.63 0.58 -2.66
CA GLY A 70 -10.07 0.81 -1.30
C GLY A 70 -11.51 1.35 -1.28
N VAL A 71 -12.06 1.55 -0.09
CA VAL A 71 -13.39 2.14 0.11
C VAL A 71 -13.23 3.43 0.90
N SER A 72 -13.95 4.50 0.52
CA SER A 72 -13.99 5.76 1.27
C SER A 72 -15.40 6.30 1.43
N TRP A 73 -15.61 7.17 2.43
CA TRP A 73 -16.91 7.76 2.77
C TRP A 73 -16.80 9.22 3.18
N GLU A 74 -17.94 9.92 3.21
CA GLU A 74 -18.03 11.26 3.80
C GLU A 74 -18.35 11.11 5.28
N ASP A 75 -17.34 11.20 6.12
CA ASP A 75 -17.42 11.62 7.53
C ASP A 75 -15.99 11.70 8.05
N ASP A 76 -15.70 12.66 8.93
CA ASP A 76 -14.39 12.89 9.52
C ASP A 76 -14.32 12.51 11.01
N ALA A 77 -15.44 12.09 11.63
CA ALA A 77 -15.52 12.02 13.09
C ALA A 77 -15.66 10.61 13.73
N ASP A 78 -16.20 9.59 13.06
CA ASP A 78 -16.45 8.29 13.70
C ASP A 78 -15.82 7.10 12.94
N GLU A 79 -15.32 6.12 13.70
CA GLU A 79 -14.83 4.85 13.18
C GLU A 79 -16.02 4.04 12.66
N PHE A 80 -15.96 3.62 11.40
CA PHE A 80 -16.98 2.75 10.86
C PHE A 80 -16.73 1.30 11.28
N GLU A 81 -17.51 0.78 12.22
CA GLU A 81 -17.53 -0.63 12.55
C GLU A 81 -18.36 -1.41 11.51
N GLY A 82 -17.70 -1.94 10.49
CA GLY A 82 -18.34 -2.79 9.49
C GLY A 82 -17.37 -3.68 8.73
N THR A 83 -17.89 -4.45 7.79
CA THR A 83 -17.10 -5.28 6.88
C THR A 83 -17.24 -4.77 5.46
N ALA A 84 -16.12 -4.37 4.85
CA ALA A 84 -16.00 -4.24 3.40
C ALA A 84 -15.33 -5.48 2.83
N GLN A 85 -15.90 -6.03 1.78
CA GLN A 85 -15.28 -7.11 1.03
C GLN A 85 -15.24 -6.76 -0.44
N ILE A 86 -14.11 -7.06 -1.08
CA ILE A 86 -13.90 -6.83 -2.50
C ILE A 86 -13.36 -8.10 -3.16
N ARG A 87 -13.66 -8.24 -4.44
CA ARG A 87 -12.97 -9.17 -5.33
C ARG A 87 -12.81 -8.54 -6.70
N THR A 88 -11.74 -8.88 -7.38
CA THR A 88 -11.39 -8.27 -8.67
C THR A 88 -11.21 -9.34 -9.74
N ARG A 89 -11.35 -8.93 -11.01
CA ARG A 89 -10.96 -9.74 -12.17
C ARG A 89 -9.57 -9.30 -12.61
N GLY A 90 -8.63 -10.24 -12.66
CA GLY A 90 -7.29 -9.97 -13.19
C GLY A 90 -7.37 -9.67 -14.68
N ALA A 91 -6.77 -8.55 -15.11
CA ALA A 91 -6.85 -8.07 -16.49
C ALA A 91 -6.23 -9.04 -17.51
N GLU A 92 -5.15 -9.72 -17.13
CA GLU A 92 -4.50 -10.72 -17.98
C GLU A 92 -5.18 -12.09 -17.92
N SER A 93 -5.59 -12.52 -16.73
CA SER A 93 -6.12 -13.87 -16.50
C SER A 93 -7.61 -14.01 -16.81
N GLY A 94 -8.36 -12.89 -16.83
CA GLY A 94 -9.82 -12.86 -16.92
C GLY A 94 -10.52 -13.56 -15.74
N THR A 95 -9.79 -13.90 -14.67
CA THR A 95 -10.27 -14.72 -13.57
C THR A 95 -10.58 -13.86 -12.35
N TRP A 96 -11.69 -14.16 -11.67
CA TRP A 96 -12.08 -13.50 -10.43
C TRP A 96 -11.31 -14.07 -9.24
N THR A 97 -10.85 -13.21 -8.35
CA THR A 97 -10.34 -13.62 -7.04
C THR A 97 -11.47 -14.13 -6.14
N ASP A 98 -11.09 -14.81 -5.07
CA ASP A 98 -11.97 -14.95 -3.90
C ASP A 98 -12.22 -13.58 -3.25
N TRP A 99 -13.23 -13.52 -2.39
CA TRP A 99 -13.51 -12.34 -1.58
C TRP A 99 -12.39 -12.09 -0.58
N ARG A 100 -12.01 -10.83 -0.44
CA ARG A 100 -11.04 -10.36 0.56
C ARG A 100 -11.65 -9.23 1.36
N ASP A 101 -11.37 -9.21 2.65
CA ASP A 101 -11.79 -8.13 3.55
C ASP A 101 -10.87 -6.92 3.36
N LEU A 102 -11.43 -5.72 3.55
CA LEU A 102 -10.68 -4.48 3.67
C LEU A 102 -10.69 -4.06 5.13
N ASP A 103 -9.52 -3.72 5.67
CA ASP A 103 -9.37 -3.18 7.02
C ASP A 103 -9.80 -1.70 7.03
N PHE A 104 -10.59 -1.29 8.03
CA PHE A 104 -11.01 0.10 8.22
C PHE A 104 -10.19 0.85 9.27
N GLY A 105 -9.12 0.23 9.80
CA GLY A 105 -8.27 0.78 10.86
C GLY A 105 -7.39 1.97 10.47
N ILE A 106 -7.63 2.62 9.33
CA ILE A 106 -6.91 3.84 8.93
C ILE A 106 -7.63 5.07 9.49
N ARG A 107 -6.92 5.84 10.30
CA ARG A 107 -7.41 7.12 10.85
C ARG A 107 -6.78 8.29 10.12
N ALA A 108 -7.54 9.37 9.98
CA ALA A 108 -6.99 10.64 9.55
C ALA A 108 -5.87 11.09 10.51
N PRO A 109 -4.86 11.84 10.01
CA PRO A 109 -3.82 12.39 10.87
C PRO A 109 -4.41 13.24 11.99
N GLU A 110 -3.93 13.11 13.23
CA GLU A 110 -4.40 13.88 14.40
C GLU A 110 -3.90 15.36 14.41
N THR A 111 -3.83 15.98 13.24
CA THR A 111 -3.31 17.34 13.01
C THR A 111 -4.28 18.13 12.12
N GLU A 112 -4.00 19.42 11.89
CA GLU A 112 -4.80 20.26 10.98
C GLU A 112 -4.96 19.67 9.57
N GLU A 113 -4.03 18.79 9.15
CA GLU A 113 -4.14 18.02 7.92
C GLU A 113 -5.37 17.10 7.90
N GLY A 114 -5.65 16.41 9.01
CA GLY A 114 -6.80 15.51 9.16
C GLY A 114 -8.11 16.24 9.37
N ASP A 115 -8.07 17.47 9.90
CA ASP A 115 -9.25 18.33 10.10
C ASP A 115 -9.67 19.07 8.81
N ALA A 116 -8.93 18.90 7.72
CA ALA A 116 -9.22 19.59 6.47
C ALA A 116 -10.51 19.04 5.85
N SER A 117 -11.39 19.92 5.36
CA SER A 117 -12.71 19.54 4.80
C SER A 117 -12.68 18.62 3.56
N ARG A 118 -11.48 18.35 3.02
CA ARG A 118 -11.25 17.41 1.92
C ARG A 118 -11.01 15.98 2.39
N VAL A 119 -10.75 15.79 3.69
CA VAL A 119 -10.42 14.51 4.29
C VAL A 119 -11.65 13.62 4.32
N ARG A 120 -11.41 12.33 4.10
CA ARG A 120 -12.44 11.29 4.08
C ARG A 120 -12.01 10.14 4.97
N GLY A 121 -12.98 9.52 5.63
CA GLY A 121 -12.81 8.16 6.14
C GLY A 121 -12.53 7.19 4.99
N ALA A 122 -11.63 6.25 5.22
CA ALA A 122 -11.16 5.31 4.21
C ALA A 122 -10.85 3.95 4.82
N SER A 123 -10.71 2.93 3.98
CA SER A 123 -10.10 1.66 4.34
C SER A 123 -8.59 1.72 4.11
N GLU A 124 -7.85 0.76 4.65
CA GLU A 124 -6.51 0.46 4.15
C GLU A 124 -6.61 0.07 2.65
N PRO A 125 -5.70 0.56 1.80
CA PRO A 125 -5.74 0.26 0.39
C PRO A 125 -5.21 -1.14 0.09
N LEU A 126 -5.87 -1.87 -0.79
CA LEU A 126 -5.48 -3.21 -1.19
C LEU A 126 -4.83 -3.24 -2.58
N TRP A 127 -3.55 -3.61 -2.64
CA TRP A 127 -2.92 -3.97 -3.92
C TRP A 127 -3.48 -5.31 -4.43
N VAL A 128 -4.06 -5.27 -5.64
CA VAL A 128 -4.73 -6.40 -6.31
C VAL A 128 -4.04 -6.82 -7.61
N GLY A 129 -2.99 -6.08 -8.02
CA GLY A 129 -2.36 -6.24 -9.33
C GLY A 129 -3.29 -5.80 -10.48
N PRO A 130 -2.82 -5.86 -11.74
CA PRO A 130 -3.58 -5.38 -12.89
C PRO A 130 -4.97 -6.02 -12.97
N SER A 131 -6.01 -5.21 -12.79
CA SER A 131 -7.41 -5.62 -12.73
C SER A 131 -8.29 -4.74 -13.62
N ASP A 132 -9.34 -5.31 -14.20
CA ASP A 132 -10.23 -4.64 -15.17
C ASP A 132 -11.73 -4.80 -14.85
N ALA A 133 -12.05 -5.42 -13.72
CA ALA A 133 -13.39 -5.46 -13.17
C ALA A 133 -13.34 -5.65 -11.65
N VAL A 134 -14.41 -5.22 -10.99
CA VAL A 134 -14.54 -5.29 -9.54
C VAL A 134 -15.96 -5.64 -9.10
N GLU A 135 -16.06 -6.23 -7.92
CA GLU A 135 -17.29 -6.45 -7.19
C GLU A 135 -17.01 -6.12 -5.72
N ALA A 136 -17.91 -5.35 -5.10
CA ALA A 136 -17.73 -4.88 -3.74
C ALA A 136 -19.02 -5.02 -2.93
N ARG A 137 -18.87 -5.26 -1.64
CA ARG A 137 -19.99 -5.18 -0.69
C ARG A 137 -19.49 -4.58 0.62
N VAL A 138 -20.30 -3.71 1.20
CA VAL A 138 -20.04 -3.10 2.51
C VAL A 138 -21.27 -3.31 3.37
N VAL A 139 -21.05 -3.82 4.58
CA VAL A 139 -22.09 -4.15 5.54
C VAL A 139 -21.76 -3.48 6.86
N ALA A 140 -22.74 -2.80 7.45
CA ALA A 140 -22.65 -2.29 8.81
C ALA A 140 -22.81 -3.45 9.81
N ASP A 141 -21.84 -3.62 10.70
CA ASP A 141 -21.80 -4.72 11.66
C ASP A 141 -21.90 -4.23 13.11
N GLY A 142 -22.02 -5.17 14.05
CA GLY A 142 -21.99 -4.84 15.48
C GLY A 142 -23.10 -3.88 15.91
N LYS A 143 -22.70 -2.71 16.43
CA LYS A 143 -23.61 -1.67 16.93
C LYS A 143 -24.12 -0.76 15.83
N GLU A 144 -23.54 -0.80 14.63
CA GLU A 144 -23.89 0.11 13.55
C GLU A 144 -25.28 -0.18 12.97
N THR A 145 -26.01 0.91 12.74
CA THR A 145 -27.38 0.86 12.23
C THR A 145 -27.48 1.20 10.75
N ALA A 146 -26.43 1.81 10.19
CA ALA A 146 -26.30 2.13 8.78
C ALA A 146 -24.83 2.15 8.36
N VAL A 147 -24.57 1.97 7.06
CA VAL A 147 -23.26 2.28 6.46
C VAL A 147 -23.09 3.81 6.33
N PRO A 148 -21.85 4.32 6.25
CA PRO A 148 -21.58 5.74 6.10
C PRO A 148 -22.16 6.34 4.82
N ASP A 149 -22.39 7.65 4.86
CA ASP A 149 -22.85 8.41 3.71
C ASP A 149 -21.77 8.55 2.63
N ALA A 150 -22.22 8.74 1.38
CA ALA A 150 -21.35 8.92 0.21
C ALA A 150 -20.23 7.87 0.08
N LEU A 151 -20.53 6.63 0.50
CA LEU A 151 -19.67 5.48 0.35
C LEU A 151 -19.32 5.26 -1.12
N ARG A 152 -18.04 5.10 -1.42
CA ARG A 152 -17.56 4.83 -2.77
C ARG A 152 -16.40 3.85 -2.75
N LEU A 153 -16.24 3.18 -3.88
CA LEU A 153 -15.05 2.40 -4.18
C LEU A 153 -14.06 3.31 -4.90
N ASP A 154 -12.81 3.30 -4.46
CA ASP A 154 -11.71 4.05 -5.04
C ASP A 154 -10.71 3.06 -5.64
N MET A 155 -10.46 3.18 -6.94
CA MET A 155 -9.58 2.31 -7.71
C MET A 155 -8.44 3.14 -8.28
N ILE A 156 -7.20 2.73 -8.03
CA ILE A 156 -6.02 3.47 -8.45
C ILE A 156 -5.29 2.71 -9.55
N ASP A 157 -5.10 3.38 -10.67
CA ASP A 157 -4.11 3.01 -11.68
C ASP A 157 -2.75 3.60 -11.25
N PRO A 158 -1.71 2.78 -11.03
CA PRO A 158 -0.40 3.25 -10.57
C PRO A 158 0.38 4.08 -11.60
N GLY A 159 -0.12 4.18 -12.84
CA GLY A 159 0.59 4.81 -13.94
C GLY A 159 1.84 4.02 -14.35
N ASP A 160 2.67 4.63 -15.19
CA ASP A 160 3.97 4.09 -15.58
C ASP A 160 5.07 5.14 -15.40
N GLU A 161 6.31 4.68 -15.34
CA GLU A 161 7.47 5.57 -15.33
C GLU A 161 7.98 5.83 -16.75
N LYS A 162 8.57 7.02 -16.95
CA LYS A 162 9.40 7.26 -18.13
C LYS A 162 10.52 6.24 -18.12
N GLY A 163 10.81 5.63 -19.27
CA GLY A 163 11.81 4.59 -19.47
C GLY A 163 13.08 4.71 -18.62
N GLY A 164 13.00 4.24 -17.38
CA GLY A 164 14.13 3.92 -16.55
C GLY A 164 14.68 2.64 -17.12
N LYS A 165 15.86 2.70 -17.75
CA LYS A 165 16.59 1.49 -18.12
C LYS A 165 16.78 0.67 -16.86
N GLY A 166 15.94 -0.35 -16.69
CA GLY A 166 16.26 -1.49 -15.86
C GLY A 166 17.66 -1.94 -16.27
N ARG A 167 18.63 -1.79 -15.35
CA ARG A 167 19.95 -2.40 -15.51
C ARG A 167 19.79 -3.91 -15.36
N GLY A 168 19.25 -4.53 -16.40
CA GLY A 168 19.21 -5.96 -16.64
C GLY A 168 19.76 -6.22 -18.02
N GLY A 169 21.08 -6.31 -18.14
CA GLY A 169 21.73 -6.54 -19.44
C GLY A 169 23.24 -6.30 -19.38
N SER A 170 23.96 -7.29 -18.86
CA SER A 170 25.42 -7.37 -18.95
C SER A 170 25.89 -7.17 -20.40
N SER A 171 26.58 -6.07 -20.67
CA SER A 171 27.45 -5.96 -21.83
C SER A 171 28.70 -5.19 -21.44
N ASN A 172 29.75 -5.98 -21.25
CA ASN A 172 31.11 -5.58 -20.97
C ASN A 172 31.61 -4.59 -22.03
N LYS A 173 31.88 -3.34 -21.66
CA LYS A 173 32.81 -2.47 -22.39
C LYS A 173 33.37 -1.40 -21.47
N GLY A 174 34.67 -1.52 -21.18
CA GLY A 174 35.43 -0.57 -20.40
C GLY A 174 35.48 0.82 -21.05
N GLY A 175 35.30 1.83 -20.22
CA GLY A 175 35.43 3.24 -20.57
C GLY A 175 35.79 4.04 -19.32
N ASN A 176 37.08 4.32 -19.18
CA ASN A 176 37.68 5.06 -18.06
C ASN A 176 37.24 6.53 -18.10
N GLY A 177 36.64 7.05 -17.03
CA GLY A 177 36.20 8.44 -16.96
C GLY A 177 36.04 8.94 -15.52
N LYS A 178 37.10 9.58 -15.00
CA LYS A 178 37.09 10.34 -13.74
C LYS A 178 36.24 11.60 -13.90
N GLY A 179 35.39 11.91 -12.91
CA GLY A 179 34.70 13.19 -12.78
C GLY A 179 34.28 13.45 -11.35
N ASN A 180 34.99 14.35 -10.66
CA ASN A 180 34.65 14.90 -9.34
C ASN A 180 33.67 16.08 -9.48
N GLY A 181 32.80 16.26 -8.48
CA GLY A 181 32.09 17.52 -8.18
C GLY A 181 30.78 17.21 -7.44
N LYS A 182 30.70 17.27 -6.10
CA LYS A 182 30.48 18.46 -5.25
C LYS A 182 29.45 19.45 -5.83
N GLY A 183 28.27 19.49 -5.22
CA GLY A 183 27.28 20.55 -5.35
C GLY A 183 26.17 20.39 -4.30
N GLU A 184 26.27 21.14 -3.22
CA GLU A 184 25.18 21.44 -2.28
C GLU A 184 24.30 22.60 -2.84
N PRO A 185 23.10 22.83 -2.28
CA PRO A 185 21.93 23.36 -2.99
C PRO A 185 21.76 24.88 -2.86
N SER A 186 20.90 25.47 -3.70
CA SER A 186 20.36 26.80 -3.39
C SER A 186 18.96 27.04 -3.96
N ALA A 187 18.14 27.55 -3.06
CA ALA A 187 16.77 28.06 -3.10
C ALA A 187 16.33 28.94 -4.30
N GLU A 188 15.02 28.89 -4.54
CA GLU A 188 14.11 29.92 -5.09
C GLU A 188 14.01 31.19 -4.19
N PRO A 189 13.23 32.27 -4.49
CA PRO A 189 12.23 32.46 -5.57
C PRO A 189 12.33 33.80 -6.33
N GLY A 190 11.56 33.93 -7.42
CA GLY A 190 11.36 35.18 -8.15
C GLY A 190 9.95 35.32 -8.72
N THR A 191 9.18 36.21 -8.11
CA THR A 191 7.84 36.68 -8.50
C THR A 191 7.83 37.44 -9.83
N GLY A 192 6.72 37.36 -10.58
CA GLY A 192 6.57 38.07 -11.86
C GLY A 192 5.18 37.99 -12.45
N GLU A 193 4.28 38.78 -11.89
CA GLU A 193 2.93 39.11 -12.36
C GLU A 193 2.95 39.79 -13.75
N SER A 194 2.07 39.40 -14.67
CA SER A 194 1.52 40.30 -15.70
C SER A 194 0.28 39.74 -16.37
N ALA A 195 -0.85 40.35 -16.03
CA ALA A 195 -2.11 40.30 -16.75
C ALA A 195 -2.05 41.15 -18.04
N SER A 196 -2.77 40.74 -19.08
CA SER A 196 -3.47 41.66 -19.98
C SER A 196 -4.59 40.93 -20.73
N ALA A 197 -5.76 41.56 -20.68
CA ALA A 197 -7.03 41.06 -21.17
C ALA A 197 -7.33 41.52 -22.61
N SER A 198 -8.20 40.74 -23.25
CA SER A 198 -9.28 41.12 -24.18
C SER A 198 -8.93 41.79 -25.52
N VAL A 199 -9.44 41.20 -26.61
CA VAL A 199 -10.44 41.84 -27.50
C VAL A 199 -11.14 40.81 -28.41
N SER A 200 -12.47 40.90 -28.44
CA SER A 200 -13.38 40.21 -29.34
C SER A 200 -13.39 40.85 -30.74
N ALA A 201 -13.50 40.06 -31.80
CA ALA A 201 -14.15 40.47 -33.06
C ALA A 201 -14.45 39.27 -33.98
N THR A 202 -15.73 38.96 -34.16
CA THR A 202 -16.30 38.29 -35.34
C THR A 202 -16.73 39.36 -36.36
N PRO A 203 -16.73 39.09 -37.68
CA PRO A 203 -18.01 38.76 -38.32
C PRO A 203 -17.97 37.83 -39.58
N SER A 204 -19.02 37.02 -39.67
CA SER A 204 -19.97 36.79 -40.80
C SER A 204 -19.53 36.35 -42.21
N GLY A 205 -20.26 35.32 -42.71
CA GLY A 205 -20.58 35.02 -44.12
C GLY A 205 -19.89 33.77 -44.65
N GLY A 206 -20.50 32.78 -45.30
CA GLY A 206 -21.87 32.53 -45.77
C GLY A 206 -21.83 31.27 -46.68
N ASN A 207 -22.93 30.49 -46.66
CA ASN A 207 -23.39 29.44 -47.61
C ASN A 207 -22.41 28.56 -48.40
N ALA A 208 -22.57 27.23 -48.28
CA ALA A 208 -23.06 26.34 -49.37
C ALA A 208 -23.26 24.88 -48.88
N GLU A 209 -24.49 24.36 -48.99
CA GLU A 209 -24.79 22.92 -49.06
C GLU A 209 -24.22 22.29 -50.34
N PRO A 210 -24.01 20.96 -50.35
CA PRO A 210 -24.98 20.14 -51.08
C PRO A 210 -25.41 18.86 -50.35
N THR A 211 -26.69 18.58 -50.56
CA THR A 211 -27.45 17.35 -50.36
C THR A 211 -26.87 16.14 -51.11
N THR A 212 -26.91 14.95 -50.50
CA THR A 212 -27.36 13.68 -51.12
C THR A 212 -27.49 12.57 -50.04
N ALA A 213 -28.72 12.13 -49.78
CA ALA A 213 -29.06 10.76 -49.35
C ALA A 213 -29.47 9.97 -50.61
N PRO A 214 -29.32 8.62 -50.65
CA PRO A 214 -30.37 7.70 -50.15
C PRO A 214 -29.74 6.41 -49.55
N GLU A 215 -30.38 5.37 -49.02
CA GLU A 215 -31.78 4.97 -48.76
C GLU A 215 -31.76 3.86 -47.69
N GLN A 216 -32.92 3.63 -47.07
CA GLN A 216 -33.22 2.61 -46.06
C GLN A 216 -33.46 1.22 -46.67
N SER A 217 -33.27 0.15 -45.89
CA SER A 217 -33.88 -1.17 -46.18
C SER A 217 -34.45 -1.83 -44.91
N ALA A 218 -35.76 -1.64 -44.77
CA ALA A 218 -36.85 -2.48 -44.26
C ALA A 218 -36.60 -3.72 -43.36
N GLU A 219 -37.32 -3.72 -42.23
CA GLU A 219 -37.92 -4.89 -41.56
C GLU A 219 -39.01 -5.57 -42.43
N PRO A 220 -39.44 -6.80 -42.06
CA PRO A 220 -40.84 -7.17 -42.23
C PRO A 220 -41.48 -7.72 -40.93
N THR A 221 -42.75 -7.32 -40.74
CA THR A 221 -43.70 -7.67 -39.66
C THR A 221 -44.56 -8.93 -40.05
N PRO A 222 -45.69 -9.29 -39.36
CA PRO A 222 -45.84 -10.42 -38.41
C PRO A 222 -46.79 -11.58 -38.83
N ASP A 223 -46.81 -12.65 -38.01
CA ASP A 223 -47.85 -13.65 -37.63
C ASP A 223 -48.99 -14.10 -38.58
N PRO A 224 -49.44 -15.39 -38.49
CA PRO A 224 -50.65 -15.66 -37.71
C PRO A 224 -50.76 -17.03 -36.98
N THR A 225 -51.29 -16.95 -35.75
CA THR A 225 -52.29 -17.78 -35.03
C THR A 225 -52.67 -19.20 -35.52
N ALA A 226 -52.59 -20.18 -34.60
CA ALA A 226 -53.66 -21.17 -34.34
C ALA A 226 -53.46 -21.96 -33.01
N ALA A 227 -54.51 -21.99 -32.19
CA ALA A 227 -54.81 -22.94 -31.11
C ALA A 227 -56.30 -23.33 -31.25
N PRO A 228 -56.97 -24.13 -30.38
CA PRO A 228 -56.60 -25.25 -29.50
C PRO A 228 -57.58 -26.46 -29.65
N THR A 229 -57.38 -27.59 -28.93
CA THR A 229 -58.40 -28.53 -28.34
C THR A 229 -57.67 -29.81 -27.87
N THR A 230 -58.00 -30.59 -26.83
CA THR A 230 -59.12 -30.75 -25.87
C THR A 230 -58.67 -31.77 -24.80
N GLY A 231 -59.12 -31.65 -23.54
CA GLY A 231 -59.24 -32.80 -22.62
C GLY A 231 -58.86 -32.57 -21.14
N GLN A 232 -59.86 -32.30 -20.30
CA GLN A 232 -59.91 -32.45 -18.83
C GLN A 232 -61.14 -33.37 -18.52
N PRO A 233 -61.45 -33.85 -17.29
CA PRO A 233 -60.72 -33.85 -16.00
C PRO A 233 -60.84 -35.16 -15.15
N ALA A 234 -60.13 -35.25 -14.02
CA ALA A 234 -60.54 -35.90 -12.74
C ALA A 234 -59.51 -35.57 -11.62
N THR A 235 -59.75 -34.56 -10.77
CA THR A 235 -60.14 -34.63 -9.33
C THR A 235 -59.14 -35.30 -8.37
N SER A 236 -58.48 -34.51 -7.51
CA SER A 236 -58.80 -34.40 -6.05
C SER A 236 -57.87 -33.40 -5.32
N ASP A 237 -58.50 -32.38 -4.73
CA ASP A 237 -58.30 -31.80 -3.38
C ASP A 237 -56.95 -31.17 -2.92
N THR A 238 -56.88 -29.83 -3.07
CA THR A 238 -56.46 -28.73 -2.16
C THR A 238 -56.49 -29.03 -0.63
N PRO A 239 -55.79 -28.31 0.32
CA PRO A 239 -55.17 -26.96 0.27
C PRO A 239 -53.76 -26.72 0.86
N ALA A 240 -53.31 -25.48 0.63
CA ALA A 240 -52.15 -24.73 1.15
C ALA A 240 -52.07 -24.59 2.68
N PRO A 241 -50.88 -24.25 3.24
CA PRO A 241 -50.76 -23.76 4.61
C PRO A 241 -50.87 -22.22 4.68
N SER A 242 -51.66 -21.76 5.66
CA SER A 242 -51.83 -20.37 6.11
C SER A 242 -51.15 -20.19 7.48
N GLU A 243 -50.89 -18.92 7.80
CA GLU A 243 -50.15 -18.35 8.93
C GLU A 243 -50.70 -18.65 10.36
N GLU A 244 -49.74 -18.77 11.32
CA GLU A 244 -49.73 -18.48 12.79
C GLU A 244 -50.74 -19.13 13.78
N PRO A 245 -50.55 -19.05 15.14
CA PRO A 245 -49.35 -19.10 16.01
C PRO A 245 -49.51 -20.07 17.22
N VAL A 246 -48.43 -20.63 17.81
CA VAL A 246 -48.51 -21.30 19.14
C VAL A 246 -47.20 -21.24 19.97
N GLN A 247 -47.26 -20.47 21.07
CA GLN A 247 -46.78 -20.64 22.46
C GLN A 247 -45.32 -21.05 22.84
N GLU A 248 -44.89 -20.43 23.94
CA GLU A 248 -43.61 -20.42 24.67
C GLU A 248 -42.94 -21.77 24.95
N PRO A 249 -41.61 -21.72 25.20
CA PRO A 249 -41.14 -22.26 26.48
C PRO A 249 -40.21 -21.29 27.24
N THR A 250 -40.47 -21.22 28.54
CA THR A 250 -39.69 -20.58 29.61
C THR A 250 -38.35 -21.29 29.82
N ALA A 251 -37.23 -20.54 29.82
CA ALA A 251 -36.03 -20.77 30.65
C ALA A 251 -35.04 -19.61 30.48
N GLU A 252 -34.92 -18.76 31.50
CA GLU A 252 -33.87 -17.75 31.61
C GLU A 252 -32.52 -18.41 32.00
N PRO A 253 -31.40 -18.04 31.37
CA PRO A 253 -30.09 -18.17 32.01
C PRO A 253 -29.71 -16.84 32.68
N SER A 254 -29.49 -16.91 34.00
CA SER A 254 -29.00 -15.82 34.83
C SER A 254 -27.56 -15.41 34.46
N VAL A 255 -27.35 -14.11 34.28
CA VAL A 255 -26.04 -13.47 34.13
C VAL A 255 -25.58 -12.99 35.52
N PRO A 256 -24.38 -13.33 36.01
CA PRO A 256 -23.85 -12.70 37.22
C PRO A 256 -23.16 -11.36 36.87
N THR A 257 -23.63 -10.29 37.51
CA THR A 257 -22.97 -8.97 37.61
C THR A 257 -21.67 -9.03 38.41
N PRO A 258 -20.58 -8.34 38.00
CA PRO A 258 -19.44 -8.11 38.88
C PRO A 258 -19.67 -6.87 39.77
N SER A 259 -19.31 -7.01 41.05
CA SER A 259 -19.26 -5.94 42.05
C SER A 259 -17.82 -5.48 42.21
N GLU A 260 -17.61 -4.17 42.24
CA GLU A 260 -16.36 -3.53 42.66
C GLU A 260 -16.22 -3.58 44.20
N GLU A 261 -15.05 -4.00 44.70
CA GLU A 261 -14.14 -3.24 45.59
C GLU A 261 -13.07 -4.15 46.24
N PRO A 262 -11.89 -3.59 46.61
CA PRO A 262 -10.63 -4.34 46.68
C PRO A 262 -10.32 -4.87 48.08
N THR A 263 -9.58 -5.99 48.15
CA THR A 263 -8.85 -6.36 49.38
C THR A 263 -7.45 -6.87 49.07
N THR A 264 -6.51 -6.25 49.79
CA THR A 264 -5.09 -6.54 49.93
C THR A 264 -4.84 -7.93 50.52
N SER A 265 -3.86 -8.68 49.99
CA SER A 265 -2.76 -9.35 50.73
C SER A 265 -2.08 -10.42 49.87
N ALA A 266 -0.76 -10.29 49.69
CA ALA A 266 0.15 -11.39 49.34
C ALA A 266 0.26 -12.37 50.54
N PRO A 267 0.71 -13.65 50.42
CA PRO A 267 2.05 -13.97 49.91
C PRO A 267 2.26 -15.34 49.19
N SER A 268 3.48 -15.45 48.63
CA SER A 268 4.36 -16.63 48.50
C SER A 268 4.11 -17.73 47.45
N THR A 269 5.11 -17.85 46.56
CA THR A 269 5.49 -18.96 45.67
C THR A 269 5.65 -20.31 46.41
N PRO A 270 5.52 -21.48 45.74
CA PRO A 270 6.68 -22.04 44.99
C PRO A 270 6.35 -22.84 43.70
N ASN A 271 7.16 -22.58 42.67
CA ASN A 271 7.91 -23.54 41.87
C ASN A 271 7.24 -24.89 41.51
N GLU A 272 6.71 -25.03 40.28
CA GLU A 272 6.76 -26.29 39.53
C GLU A 272 6.99 -26.06 38.02
N GLN A 273 7.91 -26.89 37.53
CA GLN A 273 8.52 -26.98 36.21
C GLN A 273 7.56 -27.58 35.17
N PRO A 274 7.41 -27.03 33.95
CA PRO A 274 6.69 -27.72 32.88
C PRO A 274 7.56 -28.85 32.32
N THR A 275 7.03 -30.07 32.37
CA THR A 275 7.65 -31.26 31.75
C THR A 275 7.35 -31.24 30.25
N ALA A 276 8.38 -31.09 29.42
CA ALA A 276 8.29 -31.27 27.98
C ALA A 276 8.20 -32.77 27.62
N PRO A 277 7.32 -33.19 26.69
CA PRO A 277 7.39 -34.52 26.12
C PRO A 277 8.51 -34.61 25.06
N ALA A 278 9.34 -35.64 25.18
CA ALA A 278 10.45 -35.95 24.28
C ALA A 278 9.99 -36.36 22.87
N PRO A 279 10.72 -36.00 21.79
CA PRO A 279 10.50 -36.58 20.46
C PRO A 279 11.13 -37.97 20.34
N SER A 280 10.35 -38.93 19.83
CA SER A 280 10.80 -40.29 19.54
C SER A 280 11.68 -40.34 18.29
N ALA A 281 12.81 -41.03 18.40
CA ALA A 281 13.61 -41.51 17.28
C ALA A 281 13.02 -42.84 16.77
N ASP A 282 12.83 -42.98 15.46
CA ASP A 282 13.56 -43.95 14.62
C ASP A 282 13.05 -43.91 13.15
N PRO A 283 13.93 -43.82 12.14
CA PRO A 283 13.59 -43.92 10.72
C PRO A 283 13.78 -45.36 10.20
N THR A 284 12.79 -45.87 9.46
CA THR A 284 12.89 -47.16 8.75
C THR A 284 13.57 -46.98 7.39
N GLN A 285 14.68 -47.69 7.17
CA GLN A 285 15.30 -47.92 5.86
C GLN A 285 14.93 -49.32 5.33
N GLU A 286 14.76 -49.46 4.01
CA GLU A 286 15.49 -50.44 3.18
C GLU A 286 15.23 -50.20 1.66
N PRO A 287 16.09 -50.71 0.73
CA PRO A 287 16.64 -49.94 -0.38
C PRO A 287 16.23 -50.44 -1.79
N THR A 288 16.58 -49.68 -2.84
CA THR A 288 16.62 -50.16 -4.24
C THR A 288 17.82 -49.52 -4.97
N PRO A 289 18.54 -50.23 -5.86
CA PRO A 289 19.92 -49.89 -6.25
C PRO A 289 20.09 -49.14 -7.58
N GLU A 290 21.34 -48.66 -7.73
CA GLU A 290 22.10 -48.19 -8.93
C GLU A 290 22.06 -46.71 -9.33
N PRO A 291 23.22 -46.01 -9.23
CA PRO A 291 23.54 -44.80 -9.99
C PRO A 291 24.54 -45.09 -11.12
N THR A 292 24.46 -44.35 -12.23
CA THR A 292 25.50 -44.33 -13.26
C THR A 292 25.82 -42.88 -13.66
N GLU A 293 27.13 -42.62 -13.74
CA GLU A 293 27.87 -41.59 -14.50
C GLU A 293 28.53 -40.42 -13.74
N ASP A 294 29.82 -40.28 -14.08
CA ASP A 294 30.95 -39.60 -13.45
C ASP A 294 30.94 -38.06 -13.47
N PRO A 295 31.62 -37.40 -12.50
CA PRO A 295 32.18 -36.08 -12.68
C PRO A 295 33.69 -36.15 -13.02
N ALA A 296 34.05 -35.69 -14.22
CA ALA A 296 35.44 -35.48 -14.62
C ALA A 296 36.07 -34.30 -13.86
N THR A 297 37.16 -34.56 -13.13
CA THR A 297 38.10 -33.54 -12.62
C THR A 297 39.45 -33.78 -13.31
N PRO A 298 40.11 -32.77 -13.92
CA PRO A 298 41.46 -32.94 -14.45
C PRO A 298 42.51 -32.80 -13.33
N ALA A 299 43.35 -33.83 -13.20
CA ALA A 299 44.56 -33.85 -12.40
C ALA A 299 45.76 -33.20 -13.15
N PRO A 300 46.78 -32.68 -12.44
CA PRO A 300 47.93 -32.01 -13.04
C PRO A 300 48.99 -33.01 -13.55
N SER A 301 49.68 -32.67 -14.64
CA SER A 301 50.82 -33.44 -15.17
C SER A 301 52.17 -32.97 -14.62
N GLU A 302 52.98 -33.93 -14.17
CA GLU A 302 54.45 -33.88 -14.13
C GLU A 302 54.97 -34.99 -15.08
N LYS A 303 55.94 -34.82 -15.99
CA LYS A 303 57.43 -34.80 -15.81
C LYS A 303 58.11 -34.98 -17.22
N PRO A 304 59.46 -35.07 -17.42
CA PRO A 304 60.57 -34.10 -17.37
C PRO A 304 61.37 -33.84 -18.70
N ALA A 305 62.13 -32.72 -18.68
CA ALA A 305 63.52 -32.43 -19.15
C ALA A 305 64.10 -32.87 -20.52
N SER A 306 64.76 -31.90 -21.19
CA SER A 306 66.07 -32.06 -21.90
C SER A 306 66.79 -30.69 -22.04
N GLU A 307 68.03 -30.64 -21.58
CA GLU A 307 69.04 -29.55 -21.44
C GLU A 307 69.68 -29.02 -22.77
N PRO A 308 70.83 -28.27 -22.80
CA PRO A 308 71.34 -27.12 -22.03
C PRO A 308 71.90 -25.98 -22.93
N THR A 309 72.26 -24.79 -22.40
CA THR A 309 73.45 -24.00 -22.86
C THR A 309 73.90 -22.99 -21.78
N VAL A 310 75.11 -23.25 -21.23
CA VAL A 310 76.21 -22.39 -20.70
C VAL A 310 76.03 -20.85 -20.84
N ALA A 311 76.43 -19.94 -19.94
CA ALA A 311 77.58 -19.85 -19.03
C ALA A 311 77.38 -18.70 -17.98
N PRO A 312 78.24 -18.57 -16.94
CA PRO A 312 78.01 -17.74 -15.76
C PRO A 312 78.71 -16.37 -15.81
N THR A 313 78.21 -15.38 -15.06
CA THR A 313 79.02 -14.26 -14.56
C THR A 313 78.54 -13.89 -13.15
N ALA A 314 79.52 -13.78 -12.26
CA ALA A 314 79.39 -13.52 -10.84
C ALA A 314 79.05 -12.06 -10.55
N GLU A 315 78.29 -11.83 -9.47
CA GLU A 315 78.61 -10.89 -8.39
C GLU A 315 77.56 -11.04 -7.25
N PRO A 316 77.97 -11.10 -5.96
CA PRO A 316 77.02 -11.13 -4.86
C PRO A 316 76.68 -9.70 -4.43
N THR A 317 75.46 -9.23 -4.72
CA THR A 317 74.94 -8.01 -4.08
C THR A 317 74.32 -8.38 -2.74
N THR A 318 74.98 -7.97 -1.67
CA THR A 318 74.42 -7.89 -0.32
C THR A 318 73.52 -6.67 -0.22
N GLU A 319 72.21 -6.84 -0.43
CA GLU A 319 71.19 -5.88 0.03
C GLU A 319 70.10 -6.60 0.82
N PRO A 320 69.64 -6.06 1.97
CA PRO A 320 68.58 -6.69 2.75
C PRO A 320 67.28 -6.66 1.95
N SER A 321 66.60 -7.81 1.91
CA SER A 321 65.25 -7.95 1.38
C SER A 321 64.34 -6.89 2.01
N ALA A 322 63.83 -5.96 1.18
CA ALA A 322 62.76 -5.07 1.57
C ALA A 322 61.58 -5.93 2.03
N GLN A 323 61.20 -5.74 3.30
CA GLN A 323 60.00 -6.31 3.88
C GLN A 323 58.79 -5.89 3.04
N PRO A 324 57.88 -6.80 2.66
CA PRO A 324 56.66 -6.39 1.98
C PRO A 324 55.93 -5.41 2.89
N GLU A 325 55.65 -4.21 2.37
CA GLU A 325 54.79 -3.25 3.06
C GLU A 325 53.46 -3.94 3.38
N PRO A 326 52.90 -3.73 4.59
CA PRO A 326 51.60 -4.28 4.90
C PRO A 326 50.62 -3.63 3.92
N THR A 327 50.07 -4.43 3.00
CA THR A 327 48.87 -4.06 2.26
C THR A 327 47.81 -3.76 3.29
N GLY A 328 47.58 -2.47 3.55
CA GLY A 328 46.55 -2.00 4.44
C GLY A 328 45.24 -2.64 4.00
N SER A 329 44.71 -3.51 4.84
CA SER A 329 43.35 -4.00 4.72
C SER A 329 42.45 -2.79 5.01
N THR A 330 42.15 -1.99 4.00
CA THR A 330 41.05 -1.03 4.08
C THR A 330 39.78 -1.85 4.07
N SER A 331 39.33 -2.25 5.27
CA SER A 331 37.96 -2.69 5.45
C SER A 331 37.06 -1.64 4.79
N PRO A 332 36.10 -2.02 3.93
CA PRO A 332 35.14 -1.07 3.39
C PRO A 332 34.54 -0.27 4.55
N ALA A 333 34.60 1.06 4.46
CA ALA A 333 33.90 1.89 5.43
C ALA A 333 32.40 1.56 5.33
N VAL A 334 31.77 1.26 6.48
CA VAL A 334 30.31 1.12 6.54
C VAL A 334 29.71 2.46 6.07
N PRO A 335 28.74 2.45 5.13
CA PRO A 335 28.07 3.68 4.72
C PRO A 335 27.41 4.35 5.93
N ALA A 336 27.33 5.68 5.94
CA ALA A 336 26.74 6.44 7.05
C ALA A 336 25.19 6.37 7.10
N THR A 337 24.58 5.88 6.02
CA THR A 337 23.12 5.80 5.83
C THR A 337 22.79 4.52 5.05
N PRO A 338 21.68 3.82 5.36
CA PRO A 338 21.16 2.72 4.55
C PRO A 338 20.91 3.16 3.10
N ALA A 339 20.96 2.21 2.16
CA ALA A 339 20.54 2.51 0.78
C ALA A 339 19.02 2.72 0.75
N ILE A 340 18.58 3.89 0.30
CA ILE A 340 17.17 4.28 0.23
C ILE A 340 16.89 4.76 -1.19
N VAL A 341 15.89 4.16 -1.85
CA VAL A 341 15.33 4.64 -3.11
C VAL A 341 14.54 5.91 -2.81
N SER A 342 15.01 7.04 -3.34
CA SER A 342 14.38 8.35 -3.14
C SER A 342 13.05 8.48 -3.86
N ARG A 343 12.24 9.46 -3.44
CA ARG A 343 10.96 9.81 -4.09
C ARG A 343 11.08 10.01 -5.60
N ALA A 344 12.13 10.71 -6.04
CA ALA A 344 12.40 10.90 -7.46
C ALA A 344 12.74 9.59 -8.19
N GLU A 345 13.41 8.64 -7.53
CA GLU A 345 13.81 7.36 -8.14
C GLU A 345 12.66 6.36 -8.27
N TRP A 346 11.66 6.38 -7.38
CA TRP A 346 10.44 5.56 -7.53
C TRP A 346 9.29 6.29 -8.25
N GLY A 347 9.53 7.52 -8.71
CA GLY A 347 8.58 8.27 -9.53
C GLY A 347 7.42 8.87 -8.75
N ALA A 348 7.67 9.39 -7.54
CA ALA A 348 6.67 10.15 -6.78
C ALA A 348 6.15 11.33 -7.59
N ASP A 349 4.82 11.49 -7.65
CA ASP A 349 4.21 12.69 -8.19
C ASP A 349 4.18 13.77 -7.10
N GLU A 350 5.25 14.56 -7.02
CA GLU A 350 5.37 15.65 -6.05
C GLU A 350 4.34 16.76 -6.25
N SER A 351 3.63 16.81 -7.39
CA SER A 351 2.55 17.77 -7.59
C SER A 351 1.30 17.49 -6.75
N LEU A 352 1.20 16.26 -6.20
CA LEU A 352 0.15 15.88 -5.26
C LEU A 352 0.38 16.45 -3.85
N VAL A 353 1.64 16.70 -3.46
CA VAL A 353 2.00 17.16 -2.11
C VAL A 353 1.90 18.68 -2.04
N ALA A 354 0.83 19.18 -1.43
CA ALA A 354 0.47 20.60 -1.46
C ALA A 354 1.14 21.42 -0.35
N ASP A 355 1.20 20.87 0.87
CA ASP A 355 1.68 21.57 2.05
C ASP A 355 3.11 21.13 2.42
N PRO A 356 3.93 22.04 2.97
CA PRO A 356 5.27 21.70 3.42
C PRO A 356 5.25 20.66 4.55
N PRO A 357 6.30 19.83 4.68
CA PRO A 357 6.39 18.84 5.74
C PRO A 357 6.44 19.48 7.11
N SER A 358 5.84 18.81 8.09
CA SER A 358 5.99 19.11 9.52
C SER A 358 7.04 18.20 10.15
N TYR A 359 7.71 18.69 11.18
CA TYR A 359 8.80 17.99 11.84
C TYR A 359 8.51 17.85 13.33
N LEU A 360 8.92 16.71 13.89
CA LEU A 360 8.96 16.45 15.32
C LEU A 360 10.24 17.05 15.91
N ASP A 361 10.31 17.13 17.24
CA ASP A 361 11.56 17.49 17.93
C ASP A 361 12.64 16.42 17.72
N LYS A 362 12.21 15.14 17.68
CA LYS A 362 13.03 13.94 17.42
C LYS A 362 12.13 12.73 17.10
N VAL A 363 12.73 11.62 16.68
CA VAL A 363 12.10 10.31 16.60
C VAL A 363 12.42 9.48 17.85
N ASP A 364 11.41 9.22 18.67
CA ASP A 364 11.50 8.41 19.89
C ASP A 364 11.22 6.91 19.65
N ALA A 365 10.48 6.59 18.59
CA ALA A 365 10.10 5.21 18.26
C ALA A 365 9.94 5.01 16.75
N VAL A 366 10.06 3.76 16.31
CA VAL A 366 9.70 3.30 14.97
C VAL A 366 8.54 2.30 15.10
N PHE A 367 7.44 2.58 14.41
CA PHE A 367 6.35 1.62 14.26
C PHE A 367 6.51 0.85 12.95
N VAL A 368 6.50 -0.48 13.06
CA VAL A 368 6.56 -1.40 11.93
C VAL A 368 5.13 -1.75 11.51
N HIS A 369 4.89 -1.60 10.22
CA HIS A 369 3.62 -1.81 9.53
C HIS A 369 3.76 -2.87 8.44
N HIS A 370 2.63 -3.30 7.91
CA HIS A 370 2.54 -3.86 6.57
C HIS A 370 1.56 -3.04 5.73
N THR A 371 1.43 -3.32 4.44
CA THR A 371 0.41 -2.68 3.59
C THR A 371 -0.86 -3.51 3.41
N ALA A 372 -0.94 -4.70 4.01
CA ALA A 372 -2.01 -5.69 3.82
C ALA A 372 -2.29 -6.10 2.34
N GLY A 373 -1.43 -5.67 1.41
CA GLY A 373 -1.53 -5.96 -0.02
C GLY A 373 -1.17 -7.40 -0.38
N THR A 374 -1.31 -7.78 -1.66
CA THR A 374 -0.80 -9.10 -2.08
C THR A 374 0.73 -9.20 -1.94
N ASN A 375 1.23 -10.41 -1.64
CA ASN A 375 2.66 -10.73 -1.71
C ASN A 375 3.10 -11.18 -3.12
N ALA A 376 2.14 -11.35 -4.04
CA ALA A 376 2.36 -11.77 -5.41
C ALA A 376 2.62 -10.56 -6.34
N TYR A 377 3.67 -9.80 -6.02
CA TYR A 377 4.26 -8.77 -6.88
C TYR A 377 5.74 -9.09 -7.11
N ASP A 378 6.31 -8.68 -8.23
CA ASP A 378 7.75 -8.65 -8.44
C ASP A 378 8.35 -7.41 -7.77
N CYS A 379 9.54 -7.50 -7.17
CA CYS A 379 10.14 -6.34 -6.48
C CYS A 379 10.42 -5.15 -7.42
N ALA A 380 10.45 -5.37 -8.74
CA ALA A 380 10.49 -4.30 -9.73
C ALA A 380 9.18 -3.48 -9.80
N GLU A 381 8.07 -4.03 -9.32
CA GLU A 381 6.77 -3.37 -9.24
C GLU A 381 6.60 -2.54 -7.96
N SER A 382 7.51 -2.63 -6.99
CA SER A 382 7.42 -1.89 -5.72
C SER A 382 7.22 -0.37 -5.91
N PRO A 383 7.91 0.33 -6.85
CA PRO A 383 7.59 1.72 -7.17
C PRO A 383 6.13 1.97 -7.57
N ALA A 384 5.54 1.08 -8.37
CA ALA A 384 4.15 1.19 -8.80
C ALA A 384 3.17 1.02 -7.63
N VAL A 385 3.45 0.08 -6.71
CA VAL A 385 2.66 -0.09 -5.48
C VAL A 385 2.69 1.19 -4.65
N ILE A 386 3.89 1.75 -4.43
CA ILE A 386 4.07 2.95 -3.59
C ILE A 386 3.40 4.18 -4.23
N ARG A 387 3.50 4.36 -5.56
CA ARG A 387 2.76 5.41 -6.28
C ARG A 387 1.25 5.30 -6.09
N ALA A 388 0.70 4.09 -6.19
CA ALA A 388 -0.72 3.89 -6.00
C ALA A 388 -1.17 4.23 -4.56
N ILE A 389 -0.35 3.88 -3.56
CA ILE A 389 -0.62 4.24 -2.16
C ILE A 389 -0.53 5.77 -1.98
N LEU A 390 0.47 6.44 -2.56
CA LEU A 390 0.56 7.92 -2.54
C LEU A 390 -0.72 8.55 -3.11
N THR A 391 -1.14 8.11 -4.31
CA THR A 391 -2.36 8.62 -4.95
C THR A 391 -3.60 8.35 -4.11
N TYR A 392 -3.71 7.17 -3.49
CA TYR A 392 -4.82 6.85 -2.59
C TYR A 392 -4.86 7.78 -1.37
N HIS A 393 -3.76 7.93 -0.65
CA HIS A 393 -3.71 8.77 0.55
C HIS A 393 -4.01 10.24 0.23
N VAL A 394 -3.47 10.77 -0.87
CA VAL A 394 -3.63 12.19 -1.19
C VAL A 394 -4.95 12.49 -1.90
N THR A 395 -5.28 11.71 -2.94
CA THR A 395 -6.45 12.00 -3.80
C THR A 395 -7.73 11.43 -3.23
N THR A 396 -7.68 10.25 -2.62
CA THR A 396 -8.87 9.61 -2.04
C THR A 396 -9.07 10.03 -0.59
N ASN A 397 -8.08 9.86 0.28
CA ASN A 397 -8.26 10.16 1.71
C ASN A 397 -8.18 11.66 2.01
N GLY A 398 -7.66 12.45 1.07
CA GLY A 398 -7.51 13.89 1.26
C GLY A 398 -6.37 14.27 2.19
N TRP A 399 -5.36 13.42 2.36
CA TRP A 399 -4.17 13.73 3.15
C TRP A 399 -3.21 14.61 2.37
N ASN A 400 -2.21 15.19 3.03
CA ASN A 400 -1.19 16.01 2.39
C ASN A 400 -0.17 15.16 1.61
N ASP A 401 0.22 14.01 2.17
CA ASP A 401 1.19 13.10 1.56
C ASP A 401 0.93 11.66 2.03
N ILE A 402 1.72 10.72 1.52
CA ILE A 402 1.74 9.33 1.97
C ILE A 402 2.06 9.24 3.47
N GLY A 403 1.31 8.40 4.20
CA GLY A 403 1.33 8.42 5.67
C GLY A 403 2.60 7.84 6.29
N TYR A 404 3.21 6.84 5.65
CA TYR A 404 4.42 6.17 6.16
C TYR A 404 5.68 6.95 5.79
N ASN A 405 6.64 7.01 6.71
CA ASN A 405 7.94 7.63 6.44
C ASN A 405 8.78 6.79 5.47
N PHE A 406 8.67 5.46 5.53
CA PHE A 406 9.43 4.54 4.69
C PHE A 406 8.61 3.31 4.32
N PHE A 407 8.99 2.71 3.18
CA PHE A 407 8.55 1.38 2.79
C PHE A 407 9.73 0.44 2.67
N VAL A 408 9.48 -0.84 2.90
CA VAL A 408 10.41 -1.93 2.62
C VAL A 408 9.68 -2.94 1.74
N ASP A 409 10.33 -3.46 0.70
CA ASP A 409 9.77 -4.58 -0.08
C ASP A 409 10.25 -5.95 0.44
N LYS A 410 9.64 -7.03 -0.05
CA LYS A 410 10.07 -8.41 0.32
C LYS A 410 11.50 -8.75 -0.11
N CYS A 411 12.12 -7.96 -0.99
CA CYS A 411 13.51 -8.11 -1.42
C CYS A 411 14.51 -7.35 -0.53
N GLY A 412 14.04 -6.54 0.43
CA GLY A 412 14.87 -5.73 1.31
C GLY A 412 15.26 -4.37 0.72
N THR A 413 14.60 -3.92 -0.35
CA THR A 413 14.76 -2.55 -0.87
C THR A 413 14.02 -1.59 0.05
N VAL A 414 14.67 -0.51 0.47
CA VAL A 414 14.06 0.56 1.26
C VAL A 414 13.69 1.71 0.34
N PHE A 415 12.49 2.27 0.50
CA PHE A 415 11.99 3.41 -0.24
C PHE A 415 11.65 4.55 0.71
N GLU A 416 11.97 5.78 0.31
CA GLU A 416 11.48 6.99 0.96
C GLU A 416 9.96 7.10 0.77
N GLY A 417 9.22 7.23 1.87
CA GLY A 417 7.79 7.50 1.86
C GLY A 417 7.54 9.00 1.94
N ARG A 418 7.06 9.47 3.09
CA ARG A 418 6.68 10.86 3.33
C ARG A 418 7.82 11.86 3.08
N ALA A 419 7.52 12.91 2.31
CA ALA A 419 8.47 13.94 1.89
C ALA A 419 8.93 14.81 3.06
N GLY A 420 10.13 15.40 2.91
CA GLY A 420 10.70 16.36 3.88
C GLY A 420 12.11 16.03 4.36
N GLY A 421 12.66 14.90 3.92
CA GLY A 421 14.05 14.51 4.14
C GLY A 421 14.16 13.27 5.01
N VAL A 422 14.78 12.23 4.44
CA VAL A 422 15.00 10.93 5.09
C VAL A 422 15.74 11.04 6.42
N ASP A 423 16.65 12.01 6.55
CA ASP A 423 17.51 12.26 7.69
C ASP A 423 16.91 13.21 8.73
N LYS A 424 15.65 13.64 8.56
CA LYS A 424 14.94 14.54 9.48
C LYS A 424 13.75 13.86 10.15
N PRO A 425 13.32 14.30 11.33
CA PRO A 425 12.17 13.74 12.03
C PRO A 425 10.84 14.21 11.42
N VAL A 426 10.60 13.91 10.13
CA VAL A 426 9.34 14.23 9.44
C VAL A 426 8.19 13.51 10.13
N ARG A 427 7.15 14.25 10.52
CA ARG A 427 5.95 13.67 11.12
C ARG A 427 5.18 12.86 10.08
N GLY A 428 4.89 11.59 10.36
CA GLY A 428 4.03 10.73 9.55
C GLY A 428 2.54 10.85 9.85
N ALA A 429 1.75 9.95 9.25
CA ALA A 429 0.34 9.70 9.51
C ALA A 429 0.08 8.20 9.38
N HIS A 430 0.66 7.42 10.29
CA HIS A 430 0.69 5.95 10.21
C HIS A 430 0.23 5.28 11.50
N THR A 431 0.37 5.93 12.66
CA THR A 431 0.01 5.35 13.96
C THR A 431 -0.66 6.43 14.79
N TYR A 432 -1.99 6.50 14.64
CA TYR A 432 -2.83 7.48 15.32
C TYR A 432 -2.56 7.47 16.83
N GLY A 433 -2.40 8.67 17.41
CA GLY A 433 -2.05 8.84 18.81
C GLY A 433 -0.54 8.86 19.09
N PHE A 434 0.29 8.36 18.17
CA PHE A 434 1.75 8.30 18.32
C PHE A 434 2.55 8.88 17.14
N ASN A 435 1.89 9.46 16.13
CA ASN A 435 2.58 10.11 15.00
C ASN A 435 3.46 11.28 15.47
N GLY A 436 3.11 11.90 16.60
CA GLY A 436 3.89 12.98 17.23
C GLY A 436 5.25 12.58 17.82
N TYR A 437 5.60 11.29 17.82
CA TYR A 437 6.83 10.77 18.44
C TYR A 437 7.64 9.87 17.52
N SER A 438 7.09 9.45 16.38
CA SER A 438 7.56 8.24 15.72
C SER A 438 7.74 8.38 14.22
N ALA A 439 8.48 7.42 13.65
CA ALA A 439 8.55 7.19 12.23
C ALA A 439 7.90 5.83 11.88
N GLY A 440 7.21 5.76 10.76
CA GLY A 440 6.54 4.56 10.28
C GLY A 440 7.33 3.85 9.18
N VAL A 441 7.51 2.54 9.31
CA VAL A 441 8.12 1.67 8.29
C VAL A 441 7.11 0.61 7.87
N SER A 442 6.63 0.64 6.61
CA SER A 442 5.66 -0.34 6.11
C SER A 442 6.28 -1.38 5.17
N LEU A 443 6.17 -2.66 5.54
CA LEU A 443 6.57 -3.77 4.68
C LEU A 443 5.48 -4.07 3.64
N LEU A 444 5.81 -3.91 2.36
CA LEU A 444 4.89 -4.18 1.26
C LEU A 444 4.44 -5.65 1.28
N GLY A 445 3.14 -5.87 1.45
CA GLY A 445 2.50 -7.18 1.44
C GLY A 445 1.56 -7.45 2.63
N ASP A 446 1.05 -8.68 2.71
CA ASP A 446 0.16 -9.18 3.75
C ASP A 446 0.92 -10.22 4.59
N TYR A 447 0.92 -10.04 5.91
CA TYR A 447 1.62 -10.91 6.86
C TYR A 447 0.68 -11.42 7.97
N GLU A 448 -0.63 -11.29 7.75
CA GLU A 448 -1.67 -11.91 8.58
C GLU A 448 -1.93 -13.34 8.14
N ASN A 449 -2.16 -13.54 6.83
CA ASN A 449 -2.73 -14.78 6.29
C ASN A 449 -1.80 -15.50 5.31
N GLY A 450 -0.52 -15.68 5.68
CA GLY A 450 0.40 -16.60 5.00
C GLY A 450 1.65 -15.99 4.37
N GLY A 451 1.79 -14.67 4.35
CA GLY A 451 3.08 -14.04 4.04
C GLY A 451 4.11 -14.28 5.15
N THR A 452 5.36 -14.52 4.79
CA THR A 452 6.47 -14.60 5.74
C THR A 452 7.50 -13.52 5.37
N PRO A 453 7.88 -12.63 6.31
CA PRO A 453 8.86 -11.60 6.00
C PRO A 453 10.22 -12.25 5.73
N SER A 454 10.79 -11.93 4.55
CA SER A 454 12.06 -12.49 4.13
C SER A 454 13.19 -12.04 5.07
N THR A 455 14.30 -12.79 5.07
CA THR A 455 15.49 -12.38 5.84
C THR A 455 15.99 -11.00 5.38
N ALA A 456 15.93 -10.71 4.08
CA ALA A 456 16.34 -9.42 3.53
C ALA A 456 15.43 -8.28 4.01
N ALA A 457 14.11 -8.48 4.00
CA ALA A 457 13.14 -7.49 4.50
C ALA A 457 13.35 -7.22 5.99
N LYS A 458 13.48 -8.27 6.81
CA LYS A 458 13.74 -8.11 8.26
C LYS A 458 15.03 -7.35 8.54
N GLN A 459 16.10 -7.67 7.81
CA GLN A 459 17.38 -6.98 7.95
C GLN A 459 17.28 -5.51 7.51
N ALA A 460 16.60 -5.23 6.40
CA ALA A 460 16.38 -3.86 5.91
C ALA A 460 15.58 -3.02 6.91
N ILE A 461 14.52 -3.57 7.52
CA ILE A 461 13.77 -2.90 8.59
C ILE A 461 14.68 -2.64 9.81
N ALA A 462 15.47 -3.64 10.23
CA ALA A 462 16.37 -3.50 11.37
C ALA A 462 17.43 -2.39 11.15
N ASP A 463 18.10 -2.39 9.99
CA ASP A 463 19.12 -1.40 9.65
C ASP A 463 18.53 0.01 9.47
N LEU A 464 17.35 0.11 8.85
CA LEU A 464 16.64 1.38 8.72
C LEU A 464 16.21 1.94 10.07
N ALA A 465 15.60 1.12 10.93
CA ALA A 465 15.15 1.55 12.25
C ALA A 465 16.34 1.94 13.15
N ALA A 466 17.40 1.13 13.15
CA ALA A 466 18.66 1.46 13.84
C ALA A 466 19.21 2.81 13.40
N TRP A 467 19.37 3.02 12.09
CA TRP A 467 19.85 4.29 11.55
C TRP A 467 18.95 5.46 11.95
N LYS A 468 17.63 5.30 11.77
CA LYS A 468 16.66 6.38 11.99
C LYS A 468 16.61 6.82 13.46
N LEU A 469 16.56 5.87 14.39
CA LEU A 469 16.59 6.12 15.83
C LEU A 469 17.93 6.72 16.28
N ASN A 470 19.02 6.27 15.67
CA ASN A 470 20.36 6.73 16.02
C ASN A 470 20.62 8.20 15.64
N LEU A 471 19.90 8.76 14.65
CA LEU A 471 19.98 10.20 14.33
C LEU A 471 19.63 11.07 15.54
N ASP A 472 18.77 10.57 16.43
CA ASP A 472 18.31 11.23 17.65
C ASP A 472 18.87 10.59 18.95
N GLY A 473 19.82 9.66 18.81
CA GLY A 473 20.46 8.98 19.95
C GLY A 473 19.56 8.01 20.71
N VAL A 474 18.55 7.43 20.04
CA VAL A 474 17.65 6.44 20.65
C VAL A 474 18.17 5.02 20.41
N ASP A 475 18.21 4.21 21.47
CA ASP A 475 18.62 2.81 21.41
C ASP A 475 17.49 1.93 20.81
N PRO A 476 17.74 1.21 19.71
CA PRO A 476 16.75 0.35 19.07
C PRO A 476 16.33 -0.89 19.89
N GLU A 477 17.07 -1.26 20.93
CA GLU A 477 16.71 -2.38 21.83
C GLU A 477 15.95 -1.92 23.09
N ALA A 478 15.84 -0.61 23.32
CA ALA A 478 15.25 -0.05 24.51
C ALA A 478 13.71 -0.07 24.52
N GLU A 479 13.16 0.33 25.67
CA GLU A 479 11.76 0.70 25.82
C GLU A 479 11.63 2.22 25.97
N VAL A 480 10.47 2.74 25.58
CA VAL A 480 10.12 4.15 25.64
C VAL A 480 8.71 4.31 26.19
N THR A 481 8.49 5.35 26.99
CA THR A 481 7.15 5.71 27.46
C THR A 481 6.64 6.92 26.70
N LEU A 482 5.60 6.71 25.88
CA LEU A 482 4.93 7.73 25.09
C LEU A 482 3.57 8.08 25.71
N THR A 483 2.98 9.19 25.28
CA THR A 483 1.61 9.56 25.67
C THR A 483 0.70 9.50 24.45
N ALA A 484 -0.38 8.74 24.55
CA ALA A 484 -1.37 8.68 23.48
C ALA A 484 -2.03 10.05 23.28
N ALA A 485 -1.90 10.60 22.07
CA ALA A 485 -2.49 11.90 21.72
C ALA A 485 -4.00 11.82 21.43
N GLY A 486 -4.54 10.61 21.26
CA GLY A 486 -5.96 10.33 21.04
C GLY A 486 -6.32 8.94 21.58
N ASP A 487 -7.60 8.60 21.56
CA ASP A 487 -8.06 7.22 21.85
C ASP A 487 -7.68 6.31 20.69
N THR A 488 -6.81 5.34 20.96
CA THR A 488 -6.27 4.43 19.94
C THR A 488 -6.96 3.08 19.90
N GLY A 489 -7.97 2.87 20.75
CA GLY A 489 -8.56 1.55 21.03
C GLY A 489 -7.67 0.62 21.86
N VAL A 490 -6.39 0.96 22.05
CA VAL A 490 -5.46 0.28 22.98
C VAL A 490 -5.17 1.16 24.20
N TYR A 491 -5.04 2.47 23.99
CA TYR A 491 -4.77 3.46 25.02
C TYR A 491 -5.79 4.60 24.96
N GLU A 492 -6.23 5.07 26.12
CA GLU A 492 -7.06 6.27 26.22
C GLU A 492 -6.25 7.54 25.96
N THR A 493 -6.92 8.62 25.55
CA THR A 493 -6.25 9.92 25.35
C THR A 493 -5.53 10.37 26.63
N GLY A 494 -4.23 10.66 26.53
CA GLY A 494 -3.39 11.09 27.65
C GLY A 494 -2.76 9.96 28.46
N GLU A 495 -3.12 8.70 28.19
CA GLU A 495 -2.54 7.53 28.84
C GLU A 495 -1.05 7.36 28.49
N LYS A 496 -0.28 6.79 29.41
CA LYS A 496 1.15 6.50 29.24
C LYS A 496 1.33 5.08 28.71
N ALA A 497 1.83 4.96 27.48
CA ALA A 497 2.15 3.68 26.84
C ALA A 497 3.64 3.37 26.98
N THR A 498 3.99 2.25 27.62
CA THR A 498 5.37 1.71 27.60
C THR A 498 5.49 0.75 26.43
N LEU A 499 6.31 1.11 25.46
CA LEU A 499 6.48 0.42 24.19
C LEU A 499 7.96 0.10 23.96
N HIS A 500 8.25 -0.82 23.03
CA HIS A 500 9.61 -0.93 22.51
C HIS A 500 9.89 0.24 21.56
N THR A 501 11.15 0.68 21.48
CA THR A 501 11.55 1.72 20.51
C THR A 501 11.36 1.26 19.07
N ILE A 502 11.30 -0.06 18.83
CA ILE A 502 10.78 -0.67 17.60
C ILE A 502 9.57 -1.52 17.97
N SER A 503 8.38 -1.02 17.68
CA SER A 503 7.10 -1.64 18.02
C SER A 503 6.28 -1.97 16.77
N GLY A 504 5.38 -2.94 16.85
CA GLY A 504 4.40 -3.20 15.79
C GLY A 504 3.26 -2.18 15.87
N HIS A 505 2.58 -1.91 14.75
CA HIS A 505 1.43 -0.99 14.75
C HIS A 505 0.39 -1.36 15.83
N ARG A 506 0.04 -2.65 15.94
CA ARG A 506 -0.89 -3.18 16.94
C ARG A 506 -0.50 -2.93 18.41
N ASP A 507 0.76 -2.57 18.69
CA ASP A 507 1.16 -2.21 20.06
C ASP A 507 0.64 -0.82 20.43
N GLY A 508 0.43 0.07 19.46
CA GLY A 508 -0.02 1.45 19.68
C GLY A 508 -1.47 1.73 19.28
N TYR A 509 -2.04 0.92 18.39
CA TYR A 509 -3.38 1.15 17.82
C TYR A 509 -4.14 -0.17 17.65
N ALA A 510 -5.48 -0.14 17.75
CA ALA A 510 -6.33 -1.31 17.61
C ALA A 510 -6.42 -1.78 16.14
N THR A 511 -5.48 -2.62 15.71
CA THR A 511 -5.39 -3.13 14.33
C THR A 511 -4.74 -4.52 14.30
N LEU A 512 -4.90 -5.24 13.19
CA LEU A 512 -4.15 -6.46 12.92
C LEU A 512 -2.76 -6.18 12.32
N CYS A 513 -2.48 -4.97 11.84
CA CYS A 513 -1.17 -4.57 11.36
C CYS A 513 -0.09 -4.72 12.47
N PRO A 514 1.12 -5.24 12.21
CA PRO A 514 1.74 -5.54 10.91
C PRO A 514 1.49 -6.96 10.39
N GLY A 515 0.43 -7.63 10.86
CA GLY A 515 0.19 -9.05 10.64
C GLY A 515 1.02 -9.94 11.55
N GLN A 516 0.49 -11.14 11.84
CA GLN A 516 1.05 -12.02 12.85
C GLN A 516 2.50 -12.44 12.55
N ALA A 517 2.81 -12.79 11.30
CA ALA A 517 4.13 -13.30 10.93
C ALA A 517 5.24 -12.24 11.03
N LEU A 518 4.92 -10.97 10.74
CA LEU A 518 5.85 -9.86 10.90
C LEU A 518 5.93 -9.42 12.37
N TYR A 519 4.81 -9.43 13.09
CA TYR A 519 4.80 -9.16 14.53
C TYR A 519 5.69 -10.14 15.32
N ASP A 520 5.58 -11.44 15.03
CA ASP A 520 6.42 -12.47 15.65
C ASP A 520 7.92 -12.30 15.33
N ALA A 521 8.26 -11.58 14.27
CA ALA A 521 9.64 -11.29 13.89
C ALA A 521 10.23 -10.07 14.62
N LEU A 522 9.43 -9.23 15.28
CA LEU A 522 9.88 -7.98 15.91
C LEU A 522 10.99 -8.17 16.95
N PRO A 523 10.97 -9.19 17.84
CA PRO A 523 12.09 -9.41 18.76
C PRO A 523 13.42 -9.64 18.04
N ALA A 524 13.41 -10.41 16.94
CA ALA A 524 14.61 -10.65 16.15
C ALA A 524 15.07 -9.41 15.37
N ILE A 525 14.13 -8.59 14.88
CA ILE A 525 14.41 -7.31 14.23
C ILE A 525 15.07 -6.35 15.22
N ARG A 526 14.59 -6.26 16.48
CA ARG A 526 15.20 -5.44 17.53
C ARG A 526 16.64 -5.86 17.83
N THR A 527 16.88 -7.14 18.05
CA THR A 527 18.24 -7.66 18.26
C THR A 527 19.15 -7.37 17.05
N ALA A 528 18.64 -7.52 15.83
CA ALA A 528 19.40 -7.19 14.62
C ALA A 528 19.69 -5.68 14.52
N ALA A 529 18.76 -4.82 14.95
CA ALA A 529 18.92 -3.37 14.97
C ALA A 529 19.98 -2.95 16.02
N GLY A 530 19.98 -3.52 17.22
CA GLY A 530 21.04 -3.28 18.21
C GLY A 530 22.44 -3.74 17.76
N ALA A 531 22.49 -4.77 16.91
CA ALA A 531 23.72 -5.25 16.26
C ALA A 531 24.06 -4.54 14.94
N SER A 532 23.18 -3.67 14.45
CA SER A 532 23.33 -2.99 13.17
C SER A 532 24.56 -2.08 13.17
N PRO A 533 25.29 -1.97 12.03
CA PRO A 533 26.42 -1.06 11.94
C PRO A 533 26.01 0.42 11.95
N PHE A 534 24.71 0.72 11.90
CA PHE A 534 24.15 2.08 12.02
C PHE A 534 23.85 2.51 13.46
N THR A 535 23.98 1.59 14.43
CA THR A 535 23.82 1.90 15.85
C THR A 535 25.14 2.41 16.41
N THR A 536 25.15 3.63 16.96
CA THR A 536 26.32 4.13 17.68
C THR A 536 26.33 3.55 19.10
N ARG A 537 27.42 2.87 19.46
CA ARG A 537 27.63 2.29 20.80
C ARG A 537 28.31 3.27 21.76
#